data_AF-A0A833TPI2-F1
#
_entry.id   AF-A0A833TPI2-F1
#
_cell.length_a   1.000
_cell.length_b   1.000
_cell.length_c   1.000
_cell.angle_alpha   90.00
_cell.angle_beta   90.00
_cell.angle_gamma   90.00
#
_symmetry.space_group_name_H-M   'P 1'
#
loop_
_entity.id
_entity.type
_entity.pdbx_description
1 polymer ?
#
loop_
_entity_poly.entity_id
_entity_poly.type
_entity_poly.pdbx_seq_one_letter_code
_entity_poly.pdbx_strand_id
1 'polypeptide(L)'
;MTKSPEKLKVFVATCQVIPDENSSNDEPNSGAPANVISSVFKQEKFPAIVLPSAKMEDLQRFILSQWTISKSPFAKLPLKEHYYTFKGRILRLDGTLDGYYILNNDTIYLRFASLGKICDPWAMSTSELRVELKARNAYETNSQPEQLMQRLQTLVMEESRMRRLQQATRKEEIEQVQSITKELAQLHKQRVKPRNYLTPSEHPIERPLSLAKWPITPCANRTVFLSIAELERTFQLVPRDVLEPALFIFDTERKWVFDKHITLQKQHFDYRYMCFDQDFLEMLTLKEEAGMVFWFRPQKSYEKLSAFLTSIDDPVAGGKRYQPLILLETRWLTLCGSNGWEGKIRRDGRKRDMERVPKFTKSVARVVSNLQSGSFDYVAVKELLYQSNPSLIFAPL
;
A
#
# COMPACT_ATOMS: atom_id res chain seq x y z
N MET A 1 -21.08 -21.54 23.89
CA MET A 1 -19.82 -22.28 23.64
C MET A 1 -18.84 -21.33 22.98
N THR A 2 -17.93 -20.72 23.75
CA THR A 2 -16.85 -19.89 23.24
C THR A 2 -15.79 -20.81 22.63
N LYS A 3 -15.73 -20.88 21.30
CA LYS A 3 -14.61 -21.55 20.60
C LYS A 3 -13.31 -20.96 21.12
N SER A 4 -12.37 -21.81 21.51
CA SER A 4 -10.98 -21.40 21.78
C SER A 4 -10.47 -20.59 20.59
N PRO A 5 -9.74 -19.48 20.81
CA PRO A 5 -9.25 -18.68 19.70
C PRO A 5 -8.28 -19.53 18.88
N GLU A 6 -8.59 -19.68 17.60
CA GLU A 6 -7.83 -20.49 16.66
C GLU A 6 -6.41 -19.92 16.53
N LYS A 7 -5.39 -20.69 16.87
CA LYS A 7 -3.99 -20.26 16.78
C LYS A 7 -3.53 -20.35 15.32
N LEU A 8 -2.75 -19.38 14.88
CA LEU A 8 -2.09 -19.37 13.56
C LEU A 8 -0.66 -19.88 13.69
N LYS A 9 -0.23 -20.69 12.74
CA LYS A 9 1.19 -20.98 12.51
C LYS A 9 1.70 -20.00 11.46
N VAL A 10 2.57 -19.08 11.83
CA VAL A 10 3.24 -18.17 10.90
C VAL A 10 4.72 -18.51 10.82
N PHE A 11 5.38 -18.14 9.73
CA PHE A 11 6.82 -18.30 9.58
C PHE A 11 7.47 -16.92 9.54
N VAL A 12 8.55 -16.72 10.29
CA VAL A 12 9.39 -15.53 10.14
C VAL A 12 10.68 -15.90 9.45
N ALA A 13 10.95 -15.27 8.31
CA ALA A 13 12.10 -15.55 7.47
C ALA A 13 13.09 -14.40 7.50
N THR A 14 14.37 -14.69 7.70
CA THR A 14 15.43 -13.70 7.46
C THR A 14 15.64 -13.52 5.96
N CYS A 15 16.10 -12.34 5.53
CA CYS A 15 16.24 -12.01 4.11
C CYS A 15 17.55 -11.30 3.74
N GLN A 16 18.47 -11.18 4.70
CA GLN A 16 19.76 -10.51 4.55
C GLN A 16 20.87 -11.37 5.15
N VAL A 17 22.07 -11.28 4.56
CA VAL A 17 23.27 -11.99 5.02
C VAL A 17 23.83 -11.28 6.25
N ILE A 18 24.22 -12.05 7.27
CA ILE A 18 25.06 -11.53 8.35
C ILE A 18 26.49 -11.47 7.83
N PRO A 19 27.15 -10.29 7.82
CA PRO A 19 28.57 -10.24 7.51
C PRO A 19 29.36 -11.05 8.55
N ASP A 20 30.20 -11.97 8.10
CA ASP A 20 31.03 -12.78 9.00
C ASP A 20 32.00 -11.87 9.77
N GLU A 21 31.91 -11.83 11.11
CA GLU A 21 32.81 -11.05 11.97
C GLU A 21 34.29 -11.51 11.88
N ASN A 22 34.58 -12.61 11.17
CA ASN A 22 35.92 -13.17 11.05
C ASN A 22 36.72 -12.69 9.82
N SER A 23 36.16 -11.86 8.93
CA SER A 23 36.87 -11.41 7.73
C SER A 23 37.64 -10.08 7.90
N SER A 24 37.78 -9.57 9.12
CA SER A 24 38.40 -8.28 9.42
C SER A 24 39.86 -8.35 9.90
N ASN A 25 40.47 -9.55 9.92
CA ASN A 25 41.85 -9.74 10.38
C ASN A 25 42.89 -9.97 9.27
N ASP A 26 42.56 -9.75 7.99
CA ASP A 26 43.56 -9.84 6.94
C ASP A 26 44.35 -8.52 6.84
N GLU A 27 45.54 -8.54 7.44
CA GLU A 27 46.61 -7.57 7.17
C GLU A 27 46.88 -7.46 5.65
N PRO A 28 47.28 -6.28 5.15
CA PRO A 28 47.45 -6.05 3.73
C PRO A 28 48.79 -6.63 3.28
N ASN A 29 48.86 -7.93 2.97
CA ASN A 29 50.03 -8.47 2.27
C ASN A 29 49.68 -9.60 1.29
N SER A 30 50.20 -9.43 0.08
CA SER A 30 50.25 -10.34 -1.07
C SER A 30 49.04 -10.33 -2.02
N GLY A 31 49.32 -9.93 -3.26
CA GLY A 31 48.37 -9.84 -4.37
C GLY A 31 48.05 -11.20 -4.99
N ALA A 32 46.97 -11.80 -4.54
CA ALA A 32 46.19 -12.78 -5.29
C ALA A 32 44.73 -12.29 -5.34
N PRO A 33 43.99 -12.49 -6.45
CA PRO A 33 42.60 -12.07 -6.50
C PRO A 33 41.84 -12.85 -5.43
N ALA A 34 41.40 -12.14 -4.38
CA ALA A 34 40.55 -12.70 -3.36
C ALA A 34 39.34 -13.33 -4.06
N ASN A 35 39.28 -14.66 -4.03
CA ASN A 35 38.05 -15.39 -4.29
C ASN A 35 37.08 -14.90 -3.22
N VAL A 36 36.26 -13.90 -3.55
CA VAL A 36 35.10 -13.53 -2.78
C VAL A 36 34.21 -14.76 -2.80
N ILE A 37 34.37 -15.61 -1.79
CA ILE A 37 33.41 -16.65 -1.46
C ILE A 37 32.15 -15.86 -1.07
N SER A 38 31.30 -15.53 -2.05
CA SER A 38 29.99 -14.99 -1.75
C SER A 38 29.28 -16.09 -0.98
N SER A 39 29.20 -15.97 0.34
CA SER A 39 28.42 -16.88 1.15
C SER A 39 27.00 -16.89 0.55
N VAL A 40 26.60 -18.04 0.02
CA VAL A 40 25.28 -18.20 -0.57
C VAL A 40 24.28 -17.95 0.54
N PHE A 41 23.55 -16.84 0.46
CA PHE A 41 22.55 -16.48 1.46
C PHE A 41 21.60 -17.66 1.70
N LYS A 42 21.57 -18.16 2.94
CA LYS A 42 20.64 -19.19 3.37
C LYS A 42 19.57 -18.54 4.23
N GLN A 43 18.36 -18.48 3.69
CA GLN A 43 17.20 -17.99 4.43
C GLN A 43 16.91 -18.89 5.63
N GLU A 44 16.91 -18.31 6.83
CA GLU A 44 16.48 -18.99 8.04
C GLU A 44 14.98 -18.72 8.26
N LYS A 45 14.20 -19.78 8.46
CA LYS A 45 12.75 -19.69 8.71
C LYS A 45 12.41 -20.21 10.10
N PHE A 46 11.70 -19.39 10.87
CA PHE A 46 11.31 -19.66 12.24
C PHE A 46 9.80 -19.82 12.34
N PRO A 47 9.27 -21.01 12.67
CA PRO A 47 7.85 -21.18 12.90
C PRO A 47 7.45 -20.56 14.25
N ALA A 48 6.37 -19.80 14.26
CA ALA A 48 5.75 -19.25 15.46
C ALA A 48 4.27 -19.62 15.50
N ILE A 49 3.78 -20.10 16.65
CA ILE A 49 2.36 -20.36 16.86
C ILE A 49 1.81 -19.24 17.74
N VAL A 50 0.98 -18.39 17.15
CA VAL A 50 0.52 -17.13 17.74
C VAL A 50 -0.98 -16.97 17.58
N LEU A 51 -1.59 -16.12 18.39
CA LEU A 51 -2.98 -15.72 18.19
C LEU A 51 -3.06 -14.76 17.00
N PRO A 52 -4.13 -14.79 16.20
CA PRO A 52 -4.35 -13.81 15.13
C PRO A 52 -4.29 -12.35 15.62
N SER A 53 -4.80 -12.12 16.82
CA SER A 53 -4.83 -10.80 17.46
C SER A 53 -3.52 -10.41 18.14
N ALA A 54 -2.46 -11.23 18.05
CA ALA A 54 -1.16 -10.91 18.62
C ALA A 54 -0.54 -9.72 17.88
N LYS A 55 0.18 -8.86 18.60
CA LYS A 55 0.90 -7.75 17.99
C LYS A 55 2.20 -8.24 17.36
N MET A 56 2.69 -7.51 16.37
CA MET A 56 4.01 -7.72 15.80
C MET A 56 5.12 -7.61 16.85
N GLU A 57 4.97 -6.75 17.85
CA GLU A 57 5.88 -6.65 18.99
C GLU A 57 5.94 -7.95 19.81
N ASP A 58 4.80 -8.62 20.02
CA ASP A 58 4.76 -9.89 20.74
C ASP A 58 5.49 -10.98 19.95
N LEU A 59 5.33 -10.98 18.62
CA LEU A 59 6.06 -11.88 17.73
C LEU A 59 7.57 -11.59 17.74
N GLN A 60 7.97 -10.31 17.76
CA GLN A 60 9.39 -9.91 17.86
C GLN A 60 10.02 -10.41 19.17
N ARG A 61 9.35 -10.22 20.31
CA ARG A 61 9.82 -10.72 21.62
C ARG A 61 9.91 -12.25 21.64
N PHE A 62 8.91 -12.94 21.08
CA PHE A 62 8.92 -14.39 20.97
C PHE A 62 10.14 -14.89 20.17
N ILE A 63 10.41 -14.32 19.00
CA ILE A 63 11.53 -14.71 18.16
C ILE A 63 12.87 -14.45 18.86
N LEU A 64 13.02 -13.28 19.49
CA LEU A 64 14.23 -12.97 20.25
C LEU A 64 14.49 -13.99 21.37
N SER A 65 13.44 -14.42 22.07
CA SER A 65 13.57 -15.45 23.11
C SER A 65 14.08 -16.78 22.53
N GLN A 66 13.54 -17.20 21.36
CA GLN A 66 13.98 -18.42 20.69
C GLN A 66 15.42 -18.33 20.21
N TRP A 67 15.83 -17.17 19.69
CA TRP A 67 17.20 -16.92 19.25
C TRP A 67 18.22 -16.86 20.38
N THR A 68 17.81 -16.33 21.53
CA THR A 68 18.66 -16.33 22.72
C THR A 68 18.91 -17.77 23.20
N ILE A 69 17.86 -18.60 23.19
CA ILE A 69 17.96 -20.04 23.56
C ILE A 69 18.83 -20.80 22.55
N SER A 70 18.63 -20.57 21.25
CA SER A 70 19.40 -21.25 20.19
C SER A 70 20.78 -20.67 19.94
N LYS A 71 21.18 -19.60 20.66
CA LYS A 71 22.43 -18.85 20.46
C LYS A 71 22.61 -18.38 19.01
N SER A 72 21.52 -17.99 18.36
CA SER A 72 21.55 -17.45 17.00
C SER A 72 22.35 -16.14 16.95
N PRO A 73 23.17 -15.90 15.90
CA PRO A 73 23.89 -14.64 15.73
C PRO A 73 22.94 -13.43 15.65
N PHE A 74 21.71 -13.63 15.16
CA PHE A 74 20.69 -12.58 15.09
C PHE A 74 20.23 -12.08 16.48
N ALA A 75 20.45 -12.84 17.56
CA ALA A 75 20.11 -12.42 18.93
C ALA A 75 20.94 -11.21 19.41
N LYS A 76 22.11 -10.97 18.81
CA LYS A 76 23.00 -9.86 19.19
C LYS A 76 22.58 -8.51 18.59
N LEU A 77 21.69 -8.53 17.58
CA LEU A 77 21.30 -7.32 16.87
C LEU A 77 20.30 -6.49 17.69
N PRO A 78 20.44 -5.15 17.74
CA PRO A 78 19.50 -4.29 18.46
C PRO A 78 18.08 -4.37 17.91
N LEU A 79 17.07 -4.44 18.80
CA LEU A 79 15.66 -4.48 18.42
C LEU A 79 15.20 -3.31 17.54
N LYS A 80 15.81 -2.13 17.72
CA LYS A 80 15.55 -0.94 16.89
C LYS A 80 15.91 -1.12 15.42
N GLU A 81 16.75 -2.12 15.10
CA GLU A 81 17.15 -2.43 13.74
C GLU A 81 16.17 -3.39 13.06
N HIS A 82 15.25 -4.01 13.79
CA HIS A 82 14.34 -5.01 13.26
C HIS A 82 13.18 -4.34 12.52
N TYR A 83 13.01 -4.69 11.25
CA TYR A 83 11.87 -4.29 10.43
C TYR A 83 11.18 -5.53 9.89
N TYR A 84 9.86 -5.50 9.85
CA TYR A 84 9.07 -6.62 9.35
C TYR A 84 8.37 -6.20 8.07
N THR A 85 8.34 -7.10 7.10
CA THR A 85 7.67 -6.89 5.82
C THR A 85 6.80 -8.07 5.45
N PHE A 86 5.68 -7.75 4.82
CA PHE A 86 4.75 -8.76 4.31
C PHE A 86 4.01 -8.19 3.09
N LYS A 87 4.03 -8.93 1.98
CA LYS A 87 3.38 -8.56 0.72
C LYS A 87 3.65 -7.10 0.29
N GLY A 88 4.92 -6.69 0.32
CA GLY A 88 5.34 -5.34 -0.08
C GLY A 88 5.03 -4.21 0.92
N ARG A 89 4.50 -4.53 2.11
CA ARG A 89 4.23 -3.55 3.18
C ARG A 89 5.20 -3.71 4.34
N ILE A 90 5.62 -2.59 4.93
CA ILE A 90 6.31 -2.57 6.21
C ILE A 90 5.27 -2.67 7.33
N LEU A 91 5.50 -3.58 8.27
CA LEU A 91 4.60 -3.84 9.39
C LEU A 91 5.03 -3.00 10.60
N ARG A 92 4.06 -2.36 11.25
CA ARG A 92 4.30 -1.68 12.52
C ARG A 92 4.33 -2.69 13.66
N LEU A 93 5.12 -2.40 14.69
CA LEU A 93 5.21 -3.25 15.87
C LEU A 93 3.92 -3.28 16.71
N ASP A 94 3.18 -2.17 16.75
CA ASP A 94 1.90 -2.05 17.45
C ASP A 94 0.71 -2.68 16.70
N GLY A 95 0.88 -3.01 15.41
CA GLY A 95 -0.15 -3.64 14.57
C GLY A 95 -0.34 -5.13 14.89
N THR A 96 -1.57 -5.61 14.72
CA THR A 96 -1.93 -7.03 14.91
C THR A 96 -1.79 -7.83 13.62
N LEU A 97 -1.50 -9.14 13.73
CA LEU A 97 -1.29 -9.99 12.55
C LEU A 97 -2.52 -10.07 11.65
N ASP A 98 -3.69 -10.21 12.24
CA ASP A 98 -4.98 -10.18 11.54
C ASP A 98 -5.28 -8.82 10.90
N GLY A 99 -4.86 -7.71 11.51
CA GLY A 99 -4.95 -6.37 10.90
C GLY A 99 -4.19 -6.27 9.57
N TYR A 100 -3.13 -7.08 9.41
CA TYR A 100 -2.35 -7.21 8.18
C TYR A 100 -2.80 -8.33 7.26
N TYR A 101 -3.93 -9.01 7.55
CA TYR A 101 -4.43 -10.14 6.77
C TYR A 101 -3.41 -11.29 6.67
N ILE A 102 -2.63 -11.50 7.75
CA ILE A 102 -1.71 -12.62 7.85
C ILE A 102 -2.50 -13.87 8.25
N LEU A 103 -2.38 -14.91 7.45
CA LEU A 103 -3.11 -16.16 7.58
C LEU A 103 -2.20 -17.31 8.01
N ASN A 104 -2.81 -18.48 8.22
CA ASN A 104 -2.08 -19.68 8.58
C ASN A 104 -1.10 -20.08 7.47
N ASN A 105 0.13 -20.40 7.86
CA ASN A 105 1.30 -20.70 7.03
C ASN A 105 1.87 -19.53 6.22
N ASP A 106 1.44 -18.29 6.45
CA ASP A 106 2.07 -17.14 5.82
C ASP A 106 3.51 -16.92 6.33
N THR A 107 4.34 -16.35 5.45
CA THR A 107 5.74 -15.99 5.76
C THR A 107 5.87 -14.48 5.90
N ILE A 108 6.30 -14.02 7.07
CA ILE A 108 6.66 -12.64 7.38
C ILE A 108 8.17 -12.51 7.25
N TYR A 109 8.65 -11.46 6.61
CA TYR A 109 10.08 -11.26 6.36
C TYR A 109 10.67 -10.29 7.38
N LEU A 110 11.69 -10.75 8.11
CA LEU A 110 12.45 -9.96 9.06
C LEU A 110 13.70 -9.41 8.39
N ARG A 111 13.88 -8.11 8.56
CA ARG A 111 14.92 -7.26 8.00
C ARG A 111 15.66 -6.53 9.11
N PHE A 112 16.87 -6.12 8.80
CA PHE A 112 17.76 -5.39 9.68
C PHE A 112 18.31 -4.18 8.95
N ALA A 113 18.21 -2.99 9.54
CA ALA A 113 18.70 -1.75 8.91
C ALA A 113 20.22 -1.75 8.70
N SER A 114 20.97 -2.40 9.58
CA SER A 114 22.43 -2.51 9.50
C SER A 114 22.91 -3.54 8.49
N LEU A 115 22.07 -4.53 8.17
CA LEU A 115 22.43 -5.58 7.21
C LEU A 115 22.23 -5.08 5.78
N GLY A 116 23.07 -5.57 4.87
CA GLY A 116 23.17 -5.09 3.49
C GLY A 116 21.95 -5.40 2.61
N LYS A 117 22.20 -5.57 1.30
CA LYS A 117 21.15 -5.72 0.30
C LYS A 117 20.20 -6.90 0.60
N ILE A 118 18.90 -6.66 0.47
CA ILE A 118 17.86 -7.67 0.57
C ILE A 118 17.96 -8.59 -0.66
N CYS A 119 18.10 -9.89 -0.41
CA CYS A 119 18.29 -10.86 -1.48
C CYS A 119 16.97 -11.42 -2.03
N ASP A 120 15.90 -11.40 -1.22
CA ASP A 120 14.59 -11.94 -1.58
C ASP A 120 13.62 -10.81 -1.98
N PRO A 121 13.16 -10.75 -3.24
CA PRO A 121 12.13 -9.81 -3.69
C PRO A 121 10.87 -9.79 -2.81
N TRP A 122 10.51 -10.93 -2.20
CA TRP A 122 9.33 -11.01 -1.34
C TRP A 122 9.48 -10.31 0.02
N ALA A 123 10.73 -10.00 0.41
CA ALA A 123 11.05 -9.21 1.59
C ALA A 123 11.21 -7.71 1.29
N MET A 124 11.14 -7.31 0.03
CA MET A 124 11.27 -5.90 -0.35
C MET A 124 9.95 -5.16 -0.11
N SER A 125 10.05 -3.89 0.28
CA SER A 125 8.89 -3.01 0.29
C SER A 125 8.48 -2.68 -1.15
N THR A 126 7.25 -2.19 -1.34
CA THR A 126 6.79 -1.81 -2.68
C THR A 126 7.66 -0.72 -3.31
N SER A 127 8.19 0.20 -2.51
CA SER A 127 9.10 1.25 -2.95
C SER A 127 10.42 0.69 -3.50
N GLU A 128 11.03 -0.24 -2.77
CA GLU A 128 12.27 -0.91 -3.18
C GLU A 128 12.07 -1.73 -4.46
N LEU A 129 10.95 -2.46 -4.56
CA LEU A 129 10.60 -3.21 -5.76
C LEU A 129 10.52 -2.31 -6.99
N ARG A 130 9.87 -1.14 -6.86
CA ARG A 130 9.75 -0.16 -7.94
C ARG A 130 11.10 0.38 -8.36
N VAL A 131 11.97 0.73 -7.40
CA VAL A 131 13.32 1.22 -7.69
C VAL A 131 14.14 0.16 -8.44
N GLU A 132 14.15 -1.09 -7.97
CA GLU A 132 14.90 -2.18 -8.61
C GLU A 132 14.34 -2.53 -10.01
N LEU A 133 13.02 -2.47 -10.20
CA LEU A 133 12.39 -2.71 -11.51
C LEU A 133 12.60 -1.56 -12.49
N LYS A 134 12.56 -0.29 -12.01
CA LYS A 134 12.86 0.89 -12.84
C LYS A 134 14.33 0.88 -13.27
N ALA A 135 15.26 0.54 -12.38
CA ALA A 135 16.67 0.39 -12.70
C ALA A 135 16.93 -0.66 -13.81
N ARG A 136 16.03 -1.63 -13.95
CA ARG A 136 16.07 -2.68 -15.00
C ARG A 136 15.19 -2.39 -16.21
N ASN A 137 14.59 -1.21 -16.30
CA ASN A 137 13.61 -0.85 -17.35
C ASN A 137 12.45 -1.85 -17.50
N ALA A 138 12.04 -2.48 -16.39
CA ALA A 138 11.03 -3.54 -16.39
C ALA A 138 9.79 -3.19 -15.55
N TYR A 139 9.67 -1.95 -15.08
CA TYR A 139 8.52 -1.47 -14.30
C TYR A 139 7.29 -1.25 -15.19
N GLU A 140 6.15 -1.76 -14.74
CA GLU A 140 4.84 -1.52 -15.34
C GLU A 140 3.95 -0.76 -14.36
N THR A 141 3.36 0.35 -14.81
CA THR A 141 2.40 1.15 -14.05
C THR A 141 1.17 0.32 -13.68
N ASN A 142 0.55 0.60 -12.53
CA ASN A 142 -0.63 -0.12 -12.01
C ASN A 142 -0.44 -1.59 -11.63
N SER A 143 0.80 -2.06 -11.60
CA SER A 143 1.12 -3.38 -11.07
C SER A 143 0.92 -3.41 -9.55
N GLN A 144 0.22 -4.43 -9.05
CA GLN A 144 0.09 -4.69 -7.62
C GLN A 144 1.44 -5.12 -7.00
N PRO A 145 1.66 -4.92 -5.68
CA PRO A 145 2.89 -5.34 -5.02
C PRO A 145 3.28 -6.78 -5.31
N GLU A 146 2.31 -7.70 -5.32
CA GLU A 146 2.52 -9.12 -5.62
C GLU A 146 3.00 -9.36 -7.05
N GLN A 147 2.51 -8.60 -8.02
CA GLN A 147 2.96 -8.66 -9.40
C GLN A 147 4.38 -8.09 -9.56
N LEU A 148 4.69 -7.00 -8.85
CA LEU A 148 6.04 -6.43 -8.81
C LEU A 148 7.06 -7.42 -8.23
N MET A 149 6.73 -8.08 -7.11
CA MET A 149 7.58 -9.11 -6.49
C MET A 149 7.88 -10.25 -7.46
N GLN A 150 6.86 -10.79 -8.12
CA GLN A 150 7.04 -11.89 -9.08
C GLN A 150 7.87 -11.50 -10.30
N ARG A 151 7.66 -10.27 -10.80
CA ARG A 151 8.41 -9.77 -11.94
C ARG A 151 9.88 -9.61 -11.60
N LEU A 152 10.19 -9.02 -10.44
CA LEU A 152 11.57 -8.90 -9.98
C LEU A 152 12.20 -10.27 -9.70
N GLN A 153 11.45 -11.19 -9.09
CA GLN A 153 11.89 -12.57 -8.87
C GLN A 153 12.29 -13.25 -10.18
N THR A 154 11.47 -13.09 -11.23
CA THR A 154 11.74 -13.67 -12.55
C THR A 154 13.04 -13.11 -13.13
N LEU A 155 13.23 -11.79 -13.08
CA LEU A 155 14.45 -11.13 -13.57
C LEU A 155 15.69 -11.57 -12.80
N VAL A 156 15.61 -11.60 -11.46
CA VAL A 156 16.73 -12.03 -10.61
C VAL A 156 17.11 -13.50 -10.89
N MET A 157 16.12 -14.38 -11.10
CA MET A 157 16.38 -15.77 -11.48
C MET A 157 17.02 -15.88 -12.87
N GLU A 158 16.60 -15.06 -13.84
CA GLU A 158 17.21 -15.00 -15.17
C GLU A 158 18.65 -14.50 -15.12
N GLU A 159 18.91 -13.40 -14.41
CA GLU A 159 20.26 -12.85 -14.20
C GLU A 159 21.20 -13.87 -13.53
N SER A 160 20.73 -14.54 -12.48
CA SER A 160 21.48 -15.58 -11.78
C SER A 160 21.81 -16.77 -12.69
N ARG A 161 20.85 -17.23 -13.50
CA ARG A 161 21.07 -18.29 -14.49
C ARG A 161 22.08 -17.87 -15.57
N MET A 162 21.95 -16.65 -16.10
CA MET A 162 22.88 -16.12 -17.10
C MET A 162 24.30 -16.02 -16.55
N ARG A 163 24.47 -15.61 -15.29
CA ARG A 163 25.79 -15.63 -14.63
C ARG A 163 26.36 -17.04 -14.50
N ARG A 164 25.53 -18.02 -14.08
CA ARG A 164 25.96 -19.43 -14.02
C ARG A 164 26.35 -19.98 -15.38
N LEU A 165 25.59 -19.64 -16.43
CA LEU A 165 25.91 -20.02 -17.81
C LEU A 165 27.26 -19.43 -18.26
N GLN A 166 27.47 -18.13 -18.00
CA GLN A 166 28.75 -17.46 -18.33
C GLN A 166 29.92 -18.09 -17.59
N GLN A 167 29.74 -18.44 -16.31
CA GLN A 167 30.78 -19.09 -15.50
C GLN A 167 31.09 -20.51 -16.00
N ALA A 168 30.07 -21.33 -16.28
CA ALA A 168 30.23 -22.67 -16.83
C ALA A 168 30.89 -22.64 -18.22
N THR A 169 30.54 -21.65 -19.05
CA THR A 169 31.16 -21.44 -20.36
C THR A 169 32.65 -21.07 -20.21
N ARG A 170 33.00 -20.21 -19.25
CA ARG A 170 34.40 -19.85 -18.96
C ARG A 170 35.23 -21.02 -18.40
N LYS A 171 34.59 -21.97 -17.72
CA LYS A 171 35.22 -23.17 -17.16
C LYS A 171 35.20 -24.37 -18.11
N GLU A 172 34.67 -24.21 -19.32
CA GLU A 172 34.53 -25.29 -20.33
C GLU A 172 33.72 -26.51 -19.83
N GLU A 173 32.79 -26.30 -18.90
CA GLU A 173 31.95 -27.36 -18.33
C GLU A 173 30.75 -27.63 -19.24
N ILE A 174 30.96 -28.39 -20.32
CA ILE A 174 30.01 -28.63 -21.41
C ILE A 174 28.66 -29.16 -20.90
N GLU A 175 28.66 -30.09 -19.94
CA GLU A 175 27.43 -30.69 -19.39
C GLU A 175 26.58 -29.67 -18.63
N GLN A 176 27.21 -28.79 -17.84
CA GLN A 176 26.50 -27.73 -17.12
C GLN A 176 25.94 -26.69 -18.09
N VAL A 177 26.69 -26.32 -19.13
CA VAL A 177 26.21 -25.43 -20.19
C VAL A 177 24.96 -26.02 -20.86
N GLN A 178 24.99 -27.30 -21.26
CA GLN A 178 23.84 -27.96 -21.89
C GLN A 178 22.63 -28.03 -20.95
N SER A 179 22.85 -28.31 -19.66
CA SER A 179 21.79 -28.35 -18.64
C SER A 179 21.12 -27.00 -18.45
N ILE A 180 21.91 -25.93 -18.24
CA ILE A 180 21.39 -24.57 -18.03
C ILE A 180 20.67 -24.06 -19.29
N THR A 181 21.19 -24.37 -20.47
CA THR A 181 20.58 -23.94 -21.75
C THR A 181 19.24 -24.65 -21.99
N LYS A 182 19.12 -25.94 -21.65
CA LYS A 182 17.84 -26.67 -21.67
C LYS A 182 16.83 -26.07 -20.69
N GLU A 183 17.27 -25.71 -19.49
CA GLU A 183 16.43 -25.04 -18.48
C GLU A 183 15.88 -23.70 -18.99
N LEU A 184 16.73 -22.87 -19.63
CA LEU A 184 16.33 -21.60 -20.25
C LEU A 184 15.31 -21.80 -21.37
N ALA A 185 15.55 -22.77 -22.27
CA ALA A 185 14.64 -23.08 -23.36
C ALA A 185 13.27 -23.59 -22.88
N GLN A 186 13.24 -24.39 -21.81
CA GLN A 186 12.00 -24.89 -21.20
C GLN A 186 11.18 -23.75 -20.56
N LEU A 187 11.85 -22.75 -19.97
CA LEU A 187 11.18 -21.58 -19.40
C LEU A 187 10.67 -20.60 -20.46
N HIS A 188 11.41 -20.38 -21.54
CA HIS A 188 10.91 -19.64 -22.69
C HIS A 188 9.64 -20.28 -23.26
N LYS A 189 9.57 -21.62 -23.30
CA LYS A 189 8.34 -22.35 -23.68
C LYS A 189 7.23 -22.21 -22.63
N GLN A 190 7.54 -22.14 -21.33
CA GLN A 190 6.55 -21.87 -20.28
C GLN A 190 6.01 -20.43 -20.33
N ARG A 191 6.79 -19.46 -20.82
CA ARG A 191 6.35 -18.06 -21.04
C ARG A 191 5.28 -17.92 -22.12
N VAL A 192 5.27 -18.81 -23.12
CA VAL A 192 4.26 -18.81 -24.20
C VAL A 192 2.90 -19.33 -23.72
N LYS A 193 2.85 -20.03 -22.57
CA LYS A 193 1.59 -20.30 -21.89
C LYS A 193 1.26 -19.11 -20.98
N PRO A 194 0.13 -18.41 -21.18
CA PRO A 194 -0.30 -17.41 -20.21
C PRO A 194 -0.51 -18.14 -18.89
N ARG A 195 0.38 -17.91 -17.93
CA ARG A 195 0.18 -18.35 -16.56
C ARG A 195 -0.95 -17.50 -16.01
N ASN A 196 -2.16 -18.05 -15.99
CA ASN A 196 -3.34 -17.50 -15.32
C ASN A 196 -3.17 -17.57 -13.80
N TYR A 197 -2.18 -16.86 -13.27
CA TYR A 197 -2.03 -16.69 -11.83
C TYR A 197 -1.83 -15.20 -11.58
N LEU A 198 -2.81 -14.60 -10.89
CA LEU A 198 -2.89 -13.20 -10.47
C LEU A 198 -3.34 -12.19 -11.54
N THR A 199 -4.52 -12.44 -12.10
CA THR A 199 -5.49 -11.34 -12.21
C THR A 199 -5.66 -10.67 -10.84
N PRO A 200 -5.97 -9.36 -10.76
CA PRO A 200 -6.43 -8.74 -9.52
C PRO A 200 -7.43 -9.71 -8.90
N SER A 201 -7.31 -10.01 -7.60
CA SER A 201 -8.26 -10.90 -6.94
C SER A 201 -9.67 -10.40 -7.25
N GLU A 202 -10.36 -11.06 -8.18
CA GLU A 202 -11.80 -10.84 -8.43
C GLU A 202 -12.60 -11.20 -7.17
N HIS A 203 -11.95 -11.88 -6.22
CA HIS A 203 -12.50 -12.26 -4.94
C HIS A 203 -12.32 -11.10 -3.95
N PRO A 204 -13.41 -10.65 -3.30
CA PRO A 204 -13.35 -9.67 -2.23
C PRO A 204 -12.35 -10.11 -1.17
N ILE A 205 -11.54 -9.17 -0.67
CA ILE A 205 -10.64 -9.45 0.45
C ILE A 205 -11.53 -9.64 1.69
N GLU A 206 -11.72 -10.90 2.09
CA GLU A 206 -12.48 -11.21 3.30
C GLU A 206 -11.71 -10.80 4.54
N ARG A 207 -12.39 -10.10 5.44
CA ARG A 207 -11.79 -9.67 6.69
C ARG A 207 -11.63 -10.82 7.67
N PRO A 208 -10.48 -10.93 8.35
CA PRO A 208 -10.31 -11.87 9.45
C PRO A 208 -11.40 -11.72 10.52
N LEU A 209 -11.98 -12.85 10.94
CA LEU A 209 -13.02 -12.92 11.96
C LEU A 209 -12.49 -12.70 13.39
N SER A 210 -11.17 -12.70 13.58
CA SER A 210 -10.51 -12.61 14.88
C SER A 210 -10.58 -11.21 15.53
N LEU A 211 -10.80 -10.16 14.73
CA LEU A 211 -10.99 -8.81 15.26
C LEU A 211 -12.44 -8.60 15.70
N ALA A 212 -12.63 -8.50 17.02
CA ALA A 212 -13.95 -8.28 17.63
C ALA A 212 -14.63 -6.99 17.14
N LYS A 213 -13.85 -5.97 16.79
CA LYS A 213 -14.34 -4.71 16.20
C LYS A 213 -13.31 -4.13 15.25
N TRP A 214 -13.68 -4.00 13.98
CA TRP A 214 -12.88 -3.29 12.99
C TRP A 214 -13.02 -1.77 13.15
N PRO A 215 -11.95 -0.98 12.91
CA PRO A 215 -12.02 0.49 13.00
C PRO A 215 -13.07 1.10 12.06
N ILE A 216 -13.18 0.54 10.86
CA ILE A 216 -14.18 0.90 9.83
C ILE A 216 -14.99 -0.36 9.57
N THR A 217 -16.32 -0.31 9.53
CA THR A 217 -17.14 -1.50 9.25
C THR A 217 -17.02 -1.95 7.78
N PRO A 218 -17.12 -3.25 7.48
CA PRO A 218 -17.19 -3.72 6.09
C PRO A 218 -18.36 -3.05 5.37
N CYS A 219 -18.10 -2.49 4.20
CA CYS A 219 -19.11 -1.83 3.39
C CYS A 219 -18.80 -2.03 1.91
N ALA A 220 -19.83 -2.32 1.12
CA ALA A 220 -19.70 -2.37 -0.35
C ALA A 220 -19.46 -0.97 -0.94
N ASN A 221 -19.78 0.08 -0.18
CA ASN A 221 -19.60 1.46 -0.55
C ASN A 221 -18.13 1.88 -0.49
N ARG A 222 -17.73 2.75 -1.40
CA ARG A 222 -16.37 3.25 -1.48
C ARG A 222 -16.13 4.36 -0.46
N THR A 223 -15.02 4.25 0.28
CA THR A 223 -14.59 5.30 1.23
C THR A 223 -13.85 6.42 0.53
N VAL A 224 -14.13 7.65 0.92
CA VAL A 224 -13.48 8.87 0.42
C VAL A 224 -12.67 9.50 1.57
N PHE A 225 -11.39 9.73 1.30
CA PHE A 225 -10.49 10.49 2.18
C PHE A 225 -10.28 11.89 1.61
N LEU A 226 -10.51 12.91 2.44
CA LEU A 226 -10.41 14.32 2.03
C LEU A 226 -9.16 15.02 2.59
N SER A 227 -8.58 14.48 3.66
CA SER A 227 -7.44 15.06 4.37
C SER A 227 -6.21 14.17 4.21
N ILE A 228 -5.18 14.67 3.52
CA ILE A 228 -3.93 13.95 3.33
C ILE A 228 -3.18 13.74 4.66
N ALA A 229 -3.19 14.75 5.54
CA ALA A 229 -2.49 14.71 6.82
C ALA A 229 -3.14 13.74 7.81
N GLU A 230 -4.45 13.60 7.77
CA GLU A 230 -5.18 12.64 8.61
C GLU A 230 -5.04 11.22 8.08
N LEU A 231 -5.10 11.06 6.74
CA LEU A 231 -4.82 9.78 6.12
C LEU A 231 -3.40 9.31 6.43
N GLU A 232 -2.39 10.18 6.39
CA GLU A 232 -1.01 9.79 6.73
C GLU A 232 -0.87 9.26 8.18
N ARG A 233 -1.59 9.85 9.13
CA ARG A 233 -1.55 9.38 10.52
C ARG A 233 -2.25 8.03 10.72
N THR A 234 -3.20 7.70 9.85
CA THR A 234 -4.16 6.61 10.08
C THR A 234 -4.12 5.50 9.03
N PHE A 235 -3.45 5.67 7.88
CA PHE A 235 -3.56 4.74 6.74
C PHE A 235 -3.15 3.31 7.08
N GLN A 236 -2.19 3.15 8.00
CA GLN A 236 -1.73 1.83 8.44
C GLN A 236 -2.77 1.10 9.31
N LEU A 237 -3.73 1.82 9.90
CA LEU A 237 -4.87 1.28 10.64
C LEU A 237 -6.09 1.03 9.74
N VAL A 238 -6.11 1.61 8.54
CA VAL A 238 -7.22 1.45 7.59
C VAL A 238 -7.15 0.03 7.00
N PRO A 239 -8.23 -0.78 7.13
CA PRO A 239 -8.26 -2.12 6.56
C PRO A 239 -8.00 -2.12 5.05
N ARG A 240 -7.32 -3.17 4.54
CA ARG A 240 -6.92 -3.30 3.12
C ARG A 240 -8.12 -3.19 2.17
N ASP A 241 -9.21 -3.88 2.49
CA ASP A 241 -10.47 -3.86 1.74
C ASP A 241 -11.13 -2.47 1.67
N VAL A 242 -10.81 -1.56 2.59
CA VAL A 242 -11.28 -0.17 2.57
C VAL A 242 -10.29 0.70 1.82
N LEU A 243 -9.00 0.58 2.13
CA LEU A 243 -7.95 1.43 1.59
C LEU A 243 -7.78 1.23 0.08
N GLU A 244 -7.83 -0.02 -0.41
CA GLU A 244 -7.59 -0.35 -1.82
C GLU A 244 -8.65 0.15 -2.81
N PRO A 245 -9.96 0.09 -2.53
CA PRO A 245 -10.95 0.73 -3.39
C PRO A 245 -11.13 2.22 -3.10
N ALA A 246 -10.65 2.77 -1.97
CA ALA A 246 -10.92 4.15 -1.58
C ALA A 246 -10.51 5.22 -2.62
N LEU A 247 -11.25 6.33 -2.65
CA LEU A 247 -10.92 7.54 -3.41
C LEU A 247 -10.23 8.55 -2.50
N PHE A 248 -9.19 9.18 -3.02
CA PHE A 248 -8.46 10.23 -2.34
C PHE A 248 -8.70 11.55 -3.06
N ILE A 249 -9.27 12.54 -2.39
CA ILE A 249 -9.58 13.84 -2.97
C ILE A 249 -9.00 14.91 -2.04
N PHE A 250 -7.86 15.47 -2.39
CA PHE A 250 -7.10 16.33 -1.47
C PHE A 250 -7.05 17.79 -1.94
N ASP A 251 -7.24 18.73 -1.00
CA ASP A 251 -6.97 20.17 -1.20
C ASP A 251 -5.48 20.49 -1.11
N THR A 252 -4.69 19.88 -1.99
CA THR A 252 -3.24 20.14 -2.05
C THR A 252 -2.73 19.98 -3.48
N GLU A 253 -1.57 20.55 -3.75
CA GLU A 253 -0.88 20.36 -5.01
C GLU A 253 -0.01 19.12 -4.95
N ARG A 254 -0.04 18.32 -6.01
CA ARG A 254 0.83 17.15 -6.18
C ARG A 254 2.30 17.47 -5.92
N LYS A 255 2.77 18.62 -6.43
CA LYS A 255 4.16 19.08 -6.25
C LYS A 255 4.55 19.27 -4.79
N TRP A 256 3.63 19.75 -3.95
CA TRP A 256 3.92 19.96 -2.54
C TRP A 256 4.14 18.64 -1.79
N VAL A 257 3.53 17.57 -2.27
CA VAL A 257 3.60 16.23 -1.67
C VAL A 257 4.86 15.48 -2.10
N PHE A 258 5.25 15.56 -3.38
CA PHE A 258 6.31 14.72 -3.95
C PHE A 258 7.65 15.44 -4.21
N ASP A 259 7.67 16.76 -4.38
CA ASP A 259 8.90 17.45 -4.75
C ASP A 259 9.86 17.56 -3.55
N LYS A 260 11.17 17.54 -3.85
CA LYS A 260 12.20 17.79 -2.83
C LYS A 260 12.20 19.27 -2.47
N HIS A 261 11.88 19.58 -1.21
CA HIS A 261 11.79 20.96 -0.73
C HIS A 261 13.17 21.53 -0.33
N ILE A 262 13.47 22.74 -0.78
CA ILE A 262 14.73 23.45 -0.48
C ILE A 262 14.69 24.02 0.95
N THR A 263 15.84 24.11 1.62
CA THR A 263 15.97 24.59 3.01
C THR A 263 15.31 25.95 3.28
N LEU A 264 15.28 26.86 2.30
CA LEU A 264 14.64 28.18 2.40
C LEU A 264 13.10 28.12 2.40
N GLN A 265 12.51 27.13 1.72
CA GLN A 265 11.07 26.88 1.73
C GLN A 265 10.60 26.35 3.10
N LYS A 266 11.47 25.63 3.82
CA LYS A 266 11.20 25.11 5.16
C LYS A 266 11.09 26.21 6.24
N GLN A 267 11.60 27.41 5.99
CA GLN A 267 11.56 28.52 6.95
C GLN A 267 10.26 29.34 6.90
N HIS A 268 9.58 29.38 5.74
CA HIS A 268 8.40 30.21 5.51
C HIS A 268 7.07 29.43 5.54
N PHE A 269 7.14 28.11 5.58
CA PHE A 269 5.99 27.19 5.57
C PHE A 269 6.13 26.18 6.71
N ASP A 270 5.04 25.86 7.42
CA ASP A 270 5.10 24.83 8.48
C ASP A 270 5.26 23.45 7.83
N TYR A 271 6.52 23.08 7.61
CA TYR A 271 6.96 21.91 6.86
C TYR A 271 6.53 20.60 7.50
N ARG A 272 6.17 20.61 8.80
CA ARG A 272 5.69 19.43 9.52
C ARG A 272 4.44 18.81 8.89
N TYR A 273 3.69 19.58 8.09
CA TYR A 273 2.47 19.11 7.43
C TYR A 273 2.70 18.46 6.05
N MET A 274 3.93 18.44 5.52
CA MET A 274 4.25 17.88 4.18
C MET A 274 5.49 16.97 4.17
N CYS A 275 6.04 16.65 5.34
CA CYS A 275 7.13 15.67 5.47
C CYS A 275 6.55 14.28 5.68
N PHE A 276 6.10 13.65 4.59
CA PHE A 276 5.47 12.34 4.65
C PHE A 276 6.49 11.20 4.61
N ASP A 277 6.16 10.11 5.29
CA ASP A 277 6.93 8.87 5.22
C ASP A 277 6.96 8.29 3.80
N GLN A 278 8.10 7.69 3.42
CA GLN A 278 8.29 7.15 2.07
C GLN A 278 7.22 6.11 1.70
N ASP A 279 6.80 5.27 2.65
CA ASP A 279 5.77 4.26 2.44
C ASP A 279 4.40 4.89 2.13
N PHE A 280 4.09 6.00 2.78
CA PHE A 280 2.85 6.73 2.52
C PHE A 280 2.85 7.35 1.12
N LEU A 281 3.95 7.99 0.73
CA LEU A 281 4.13 8.55 -0.61
C LEU A 281 4.01 7.49 -1.71
N GLU A 282 4.49 6.29 -1.44
CA GLU A 282 4.47 5.18 -2.39
C GLU A 282 3.07 4.58 -2.54
N MET A 283 2.35 4.43 -1.42
CA MET A 283 0.92 4.10 -1.44
C MET A 283 0.12 5.13 -2.24
N LEU A 284 0.37 6.43 -2.02
CA LEU A 284 -0.24 7.51 -2.79
C LEU A 284 0.12 7.42 -4.28
N THR A 285 1.36 7.07 -4.62
CA THR A 285 1.78 6.94 -6.01
C THR A 285 1.06 5.80 -6.72
N LEU A 286 0.94 4.62 -6.08
CA LEU A 286 0.18 3.50 -6.63
C LEU A 286 -1.28 3.86 -6.85
N LYS A 287 -1.86 4.60 -5.89
CA LYS A 287 -3.23 5.10 -5.98
C LYS A 287 -3.43 6.12 -7.08
N GLU A 288 -2.43 6.99 -7.29
CA GLU A 288 -2.44 7.97 -8.38
C GLU A 288 -2.34 7.27 -9.73
N GLU A 289 -1.43 6.30 -9.89
CA GLU A 289 -1.34 5.48 -11.11
C GLU A 289 -2.68 4.76 -11.38
N ALA A 290 -3.34 4.27 -10.33
CA ALA A 290 -4.64 3.58 -10.44
C ALA A 290 -5.81 4.54 -10.73
N GLY A 291 -5.56 5.84 -10.90
CA GLY A 291 -6.59 6.84 -11.18
C GLY A 291 -7.56 7.05 -10.01
N MET A 292 -7.12 6.81 -8.76
CA MET A 292 -7.96 6.92 -7.56
C MET A 292 -7.61 8.14 -6.70
N VAL A 293 -6.72 9.01 -7.17
CA VAL A 293 -6.32 10.25 -6.48
C VAL A 293 -6.69 11.45 -7.33
N PHE A 294 -7.33 12.43 -6.70
CA PHE A 294 -7.64 13.72 -7.28
C PHE A 294 -6.99 14.83 -6.46
N TRP A 295 -6.12 15.60 -7.11
CA TRP A 295 -5.51 16.81 -6.56
C TRP A 295 -6.38 18.02 -6.93
N PHE A 296 -6.99 18.66 -5.94
CA PHE A 296 -7.86 19.79 -6.19
C PHE A 296 -7.07 21.05 -6.59
N ARG A 297 -5.84 21.22 -6.10
CA ARG A 297 -4.95 22.32 -6.48
C ARG A 297 -3.97 21.92 -7.58
N PRO A 298 -3.54 22.86 -8.43
CA PRO A 298 -3.75 24.32 -8.33
C PRO A 298 -5.08 24.83 -8.90
N GLN A 299 -5.82 24.04 -9.68
CA GLN A 299 -6.91 24.56 -10.50
C GLN A 299 -8.19 24.87 -9.72
N LYS A 300 -8.40 24.24 -8.56
CA LYS A 300 -9.58 24.41 -7.69
C LYS A 300 -10.91 24.30 -8.45
N SER A 301 -11.01 23.31 -9.33
CA SER A 301 -12.15 23.13 -10.24
C SER A 301 -12.99 21.93 -9.83
N TYR A 302 -14.25 22.21 -9.49
CA TYR A 302 -15.25 21.19 -9.19
C TYR A 302 -15.74 20.46 -10.44
N GLU A 303 -15.62 21.07 -11.62
CA GLU A 303 -15.90 20.44 -12.91
C GLU A 303 -14.91 19.30 -13.17
N LYS A 304 -13.62 19.54 -12.90
CA LYS A 304 -12.59 18.50 -13.00
C LYS A 304 -12.81 17.38 -11.97
N LEU A 305 -13.22 17.73 -10.75
CA LEU A 305 -13.57 16.74 -9.75
C LEU A 305 -14.78 15.90 -10.18
N SER A 306 -15.78 16.54 -10.79
CA SER A 306 -16.93 15.85 -11.37
C SER A 306 -16.49 14.90 -12.49
N ALA A 307 -15.65 15.35 -13.41
CA ALA A 307 -15.12 14.51 -14.48
C ALA A 307 -14.36 13.29 -13.95
N PHE A 308 -13.51 13.50 -12.94
CA PHE A 308 -12.79 12.43 -12.23
C PHE A 308 -13.75 11.37 -11.68
N LEU A 309 -14.78 11.76 -10.94
CA LEU A 309 -15.77 10.81 -10.41
C LEU A 309 -16.48 10.05 -11.52
N THR A 310 -16.93 10.74 -12.57
CA THR A 310 -17.63 10.10 -13.70
C THR A 310 -16.75 9.18 -14.55
N SER A 311 -15.44 9.13 -14.28
CA SER A 311 -14.52 8.17 -14.92
C SER A 311 -14.40 6.85 -14.17
N ILE A 312 -14.94 6.78 -12.93
CA ILE A 312 -14.76 5.66 -12.01
C ILE A 312 -16.08 4.90 -11.86
N ASP A 313 -16.01 3.57 -11.86
CA ASP A 313 -17.15 2.69 -11.63
C ASP A 313 -17.60 2.70 -10.15
N ASP A 314 -18.91 2.82 -9.95
CA ASP A 314 -19.54 2.71 -8.64
C ASP A 314 -19.76 1.22 -8.31
N PRO A 315 -19.11 0.69 -7.26
CA PRO A 315 -19.17 -0.73 -6.92
C PRO A 315 -20.59 -1.23 -6.60
N VAL A 316 -21.50 -0.36 -6.17
CA VAL A 316 -22.87 -0.77 -5.80
C VAL A 316 -23.90 -0.49 -6.90
N ALA A 317 -23.51 0.17 -7.99
CA ALA A 317 -24.42 0.54 -9.08
C ALA A 317 -24.43 -0.46 -10.26
N GLY A 318 -23.86 -1.65 -10.09
CA GLY A 318 -23.92 -2.73 -11.08
C GLY A 318 -23.22 -2.41 -12.40
N GLY A 319 -22.01 -1.86 -12.36
CA GLY A 319 -21.22 -1.51 -13.55
C GLY A 319 -21.51 -0.12 -14.13
N LYS A 320 -22.28 0.72 -13.41
CA LYS A 320 -22.45 2.13 -13.74
C LYS A 320 -21.38 2.97 -13.06
N ARG A 321 -20.98 4.07 -13.70
CA ARG A 321 -20.06 5.06 -13.12
C ARG A 321 -20.78 5.99 -12.14
N TYR A 322 -19.99 6.65 -11.30
CA TYR A 322 -20.52 7.71 -10.44
C TYR A 322 -21.17 8.82 -11.27
N GLN A 323 -22.19 9.45 -10.68
CA GLN A 323 -22.90 10.57 -11.25
C GLN A 323 -22.06 11.85 -11.18
N PRO A 324 -22.25 12.78 -12.14
CA PRO A 324 -21.62 14.09 -12.09
C PRO A 324 -22.06 14.87 -10.85
N LEU A 325 -21.19 15.77 -10.39
CA LEU A 325 -21.49 16.61 -9.25
C LEU A 325 -22.62 17.59 -9.53
N ILE A 326 -23.40 17.90 -8.50
CA ILE A 326 -24.43 18.94 -8.54
C ILE A 326 -23.74 20.30 -8.40
N LEU A 327 -23.26 20.84 -9.51
CA LEU A 327 -22.53 22.12 -9.52
C LEU A 327 -23.45 23.34 -9.71
N LEU A 328 -24.65 23.13 -10.27
CA LEU A 328 -25.63 24.20 -10.46
C LEU A 328 -26.22 24.64 -9.12
N GLU A 329 -25.92 25.86 -8.70
CA GLU A 329 -26.41 26.45 -7.44
C GLU A 329 -27.94 26.44 -7.34
N THR A 330 -28.62 26.68 -8.46
CA THR A 330 -30.08 26.67 -8.53
C THR A 330 -30.67 25.31 -8.18
N ARG A 331 -29.95 24.21 -8.46
CA ARG A 331 -30.39 22.87 -8.05
C ARG A 331 -30.36 22.72 -6.54
N TRP A 332 -29.36 23.25 -5.85
CA TRP A 332 -29.27 23.16 -4.38
C TRP A 332 -30.45 23.83 -3.66
N LEU A 333 -31.02 24.88 -4.25
CA LEU A 333 -32.23 25.54 -3.73
C LEU A 333 -33.50 24.67 -3.86
N THR A 334 -33.48 23.66 -4.73
CA THR A 334 -34.60 22.75 -4.99
C THR A 334 -34.46 21.36 -4.33
N LEU A 335 -33.32 21.11 -3.67
CA LEU A 335 -33.06 19.86 -2.94
C LEU A 335 -33.76 19.86 -1.56
N CYS A 336 -34.18 18.67 -1.11
CA CYS A 336 -34.89 18.36 0.15
C CYS A 336 -36.37 18.77 0.23
N GLY A 337 -37.20 17.85 0.77
CA GLY A 337 -38.67 17.79 0.73
C GLY A 337 -39.50 18.97 1.30
N SER A 338 -40.65 18.67 1.90
CA SER A 338 -41.71 19.64 2.27
C SER A 338 -41.24 20.86 3.08
N ASN A 339 -40.19 20.69 3.90
CA ASN A 339 -39.59 21.76 4.71
C ASN A 339 -38.33 22.39 4.09
N GLY A 340 -37.94 22.06 2.86
CA GLY A 340 -36.72 22.56 2.21
C GLY A 340 -35.42 22.14 2.92
N TRP A 341 -34.27 22.39 2.28
CA TRP A 341 -32.94 21.98 2.79
C TRP A 341 -32.63 22.47 4.21
N GLU A 342 -33.03 23.69 4.53
CA GLU A 342 -32.78 24.34 5.82
C GLU A 342 -33.88 24.05 6.88
N GLY A 343 -34.88 23.22 6.55
CA GLY A 343 -36.03 22.96 7.42
C GLY A 343 -37.04 24.12 7.50
N LYS A 344 -36.92 25.12 6.60
CA LYS A 344 -37.89 26.20 6.43
C LYS A 344 -38.77 25.97 5.21
N ILE A 345 -40.09 26.00 5.41
CA ILE A 345 -41.08 25.93 4.32
C ILE A 345 -40.90 27.14 3.40
N ARG A 346 -40.25 26.95 2.25
CA ARG A 346 -40.23 27.96 1.18
C ARG A 346 -41.58 27.91 0.45
N ARG A 347 -42.15 29.05 0.07
CA ARG A 347 -43.40 29.13 -0.71
C ARG A 347 -43.08 29.56 -2.15
N ASP A 348 -42.17 28.84 -2.78
CA ASP A 348 -41.59 29.19 -4.08
C ASP A 348 -42.14 28.38 -5.27
N GLY A 349 -43.10 27.48 -5.02
CA GLY A 349 -43.84 26.74 -6.07
C GLY A 349 -43.01 25.71 -6.85
N ARG A 350 -41.73 25.54 -6.53
CA ARG A 350 -40.85 24.58 -7.22
C ARG A 350 -41.12 23.15 -6.75
N LYS A 351 -41.15 22.20 -7.70
CA LYS A 351 -41.23 20.75 -7.40
C LYS A 351 -39.97 20.32 -6.66
N ARG A 352 -40.11 19.64 -5.52
CA ARG A 352 -38.99 19.27 -4.64
C ARG A 352 -38.70 17.78 -4.69
N ASP A 353 -37.42 17.46 -4.57
CA ASP A 353 -36.96 16.08 -4.37
C ASP A 353 -37.10 15.71 -2.88
N MET A 354 -37.96 14.74 -2.58
CA MET A 354 -38.26 14.30 -1.21
C MET A 354 -37.31 13.21 -0.70
N GLU A 355 -36.53 12.58 -1.57
CA GLU A 355 -35.66 11.45 -1.19
C GLU A 355 -34.33 11.92 -0.61
N ARG A 356 -33.91 13.14 -0.98
CA ARG A 356 -32.64 13.72 -0.55
C ARG A 356 -32.83 14.52 0.74
N VAL A 357 -31.96 14.27 1.72
CA VAL A 357 -31.92 14.95 3.02
C VAL A 357 -30.48 15.33 3.36
N PRO A 358 -30.24 16.46 4.06
CA PRO A 358 -28.90 16.92 4.38
C PRO A 358 -28.23 15.97 5.37
N LYS A 359 -26.95 15.64 5.16
CA LYS A 359 -26.22 14.69 6.01
C LYS A 359 -25.12 15.32 6.85
N PHE A 360 -24.33 16.21 6.26
CA PHE A 360 -23.16 16.87 6.84
C PHE A 360 -23.41 18.36 7.10
N THR A 361 -24.21 19.04 6.27
CA THR A 361 -24.60 20.44 6.51
C THR A 361 -26.03 20.74 6.10
N LYS A 362 -26.73 21.49 6.97
CA LYS A 362 -28.06 22.05 6.70
C LYS A 362 -28.01 23.41 6.00
N SER A 363 -26.83 23.97 5.76
CA SER A 363 -26.66 25.28 5.12
C SER A 363 -26.40 25.14 3.63
N VAL A 364 -27.39 25.53 2.79
CA VAL A 364 -27.20 25.61 1.33
C VAL A 364 -26.18 26.70 1.01
N ALA A 365 -26.24 27.83 1.72
CA ALA A 365 -25.33 28.94 1.51
C ALA A 365 -23.86 28.53 1.65
N ARG A 366 -23.54 27.66 2.63
CA ARG A 366 -22.19 27.12 2.81
C ARG A 366 -21.72 26.27 1.62
N VAL A 367 -22.61 25.46 1.04
CA VAL A 367 -22.28 24.64 -0.14
C VAL A 367 -22.09 25.53 -1.36
N VAL A 368 -23.02 26.47 -1.59
CA VAL A 368 -22.99 27.39 -2.74
C VAL A 368 -21.78 28.31 -2.68
N SER A 369 -21.48 28.92 -1.52
CA SER A 369 -20.31 29.79 -1.38
C SER A 369 -19.00 29.04 -1.57
N ASN A 370 -18.93 27.77 -1.12
CA ASN A 370 -17.78 26.90 -1.33
C ASN A 370 -17.57 26.58 -2.83
N LEU A 371 -18.64 26.33 -3.58
CA LEU A 371 -18.61 26.16 -5.04
C LEU A 371 -18.14 27.45 -5.74
N GLN A 372 -18.73 28.60 -5.41
CA GLN A 372 -18.43 29.89 -6.02
C GLN A 372 -17.00 30.35 -5.79
N SER A 373 -16.51 30.18 -4.57
CA SER A 373 -15.15 30.62 -4.19
C SER A 373 -14.05 29.63 -4.63
N GLY A 374 -14.42 28.43 -5.09
CA GLY A 374 -13.45 27.35 -5.30
C GLY A 374 -12.74 26.95 -4.00
N SER A 375 -13.36 27.19 -2.84
CA SER A 375 -12.83 26.73 -1.55
C SER A 375 -13.00 25.22 -1.42
N PHE A 376 -12.27 24.60 -0.47
CA PHE A 376 -12.39 23.18 -0.17
C PHE A 376 -12.75 22.97 1.30
N ASP A 377 -13.89 23.50 1.71
CA ASP A 377 -14.42 23.23 3.04
C ASP A 377 -14.89 21.77 3.14
N TYR A 378 -14.26 20.97 4.00
CA TYR A 378 -14.52 19.54 4.09
C TYR A 378 -16.00 19.21 4.33
N VAL A 379 -16.73 20.01 5.11
CA VAL A 379 -18.15 19.76 5.37
C VAL A 379 -18.99 19.99 4.12
N ALA A 380 -18.77 21.10 3.41
CA ALA A 380 -19.44 21.39 2.15
C ALA A 380 -19.10 20.36 1.05
N VAL A 381 -17.83 19.96 0.95
CA VAL A 381 -17.37 18.95 -0.02
C VAL A 381 -17.97 17.58 0.27
N LYS A 382 -18.01 17.14 1.54
CA LYS A 382 -18.68 15.88 1.93
C LYS A 382 -20.16 15.90 1.53
N GLU A 383 -20.86 17.00 1.76
CA GLU A 383 -22.26 17.15 1.35
C GLU A 383 -22.42 17.09 -0.17
N LEU A 384 -21.62 17.86 -0.91
CA LEU A 384 -21.63 17.86 -2.37
C LEU A 384 -21.42 16.46 -2.96
N LEU A 385 -20.41 15.75 -2.46
CA LEU A 385 -20.08 14.40 -2.90
C LEU A 385 -21.20 13.41 -2.55
N TYR A 386 -21.72 13.46 -1.32
CA TYR A 386 -22.78 12.56 -0.86
C TYR A 386 -24.10 12.76 -1.61
N GLN A 387 -24.52 14.01 -1.80
CA GLN A 387 -25.76 14.28 -2.52
C GLN A 387 -25.64 13.88 -3.98
N SER A 388 -24.49 14.09 -4.60
CA SER A 388 -24.29 13.66 -5.98
C SER A 388 -24.20 12.13 -6.09
N ASN A 389 -23.57 11.48 -5.12
CA ASN A 389 -23.32 10.04 -5.09
C ASN A 389 -23.53 9.46 -3.67
N PRO A 390 -24.76 9.06 -3.31
CA PRO A 390 -25.08 8.59 -1.95
C PRO A 390 -24.41 7.29 -1.53
N SER A 391 -23.87 6.54 -2.50
CA SER A 391 -23.03 5.35 -2.30
C SER A 391 -21.63 5.69 -1.76
N LEU A 392 -21.20 6.95 -1.75
CA LEU A 392 -19.93 7.34 -1.14
C LEU A 392 -20.05 7.43 0.38
N ILE A 393 -19.09 6.82 1.07
CA ILE A 393 -18.90 6.99 2.51
C ILE A 393 -17.62 7.78 2.77
N PHE A 394 -17.53 8.46 3.91
CA PHE A 394 -16.42 9.37 4.20
C PHE A 394 -15.71 8.90 5.45
N ALA A 395 -14.38 8.89 5.40
CA ALA A 395 -13.59 8.61 6.58
C ALA A 395 -13.95 9.60 7.72
N PRO A 396 -14.05 9.10 8.96
CA PRO A 396 -14.20 9.96 10.13
C PRO A 396 -12.95 10.84 10.25
N LEU A 397 -13.15 12.16 10.39
CA LEU A 397 -12.08 13.16 10.52
C LEU A 397 -11.26 12.95 11.80
#